data_AF-A0A516SHE4-F1
#
_entry.id   AF-A0A516SHE4-F1
#
_cell.length_a   1.000
_cell.length_b   1.000
_cell.length_c   1.000
_cell.angle_alpha   90.00
_cell.angle_beta   90.00
_cell.angle_gamma   90.00
#
_symmetry.space_group_name_H-M   'P 1'
#
loop_
_entity.id
_entity.type
_entity.pdbx_description
1 polymer ?
#
loop_
_entity_poly.entity_id
_entity_poly.type
_entity_poly.pdbx_seq_one_letter_code
_entity_poly.pdbx_strand_id
1 'polypeptide(L)'
;MQHKFSTLLLCLIAGTHAYAGNDKAASAKPEQPAVEVPNIPAELMLPLRASTKPAAPVDGVAAEASAEAACPVDQDCKVDAETANAPPIAGKGKTKKKDAKKDDKKDVVVVPSEPQAVVGLPARRALEQSRGWAENPRAWSSLNETGSVEFTFGASAPTIICSPLRVCDLALEAGETIQGAPHIGDSVRWKIAPATSGGGRDGRDRTTHIIIKPTEAGLDTNMILPTDRRTYHLRLVSSRERYMSQVSFLYPENADKAWQAIGVGKAADAAGTGGDMPAVAADRLYFDYKIDAVRGKPAFKPKRVMDDGYHTYLVMNDDLQLAQAPVLVAVDPAGKEQMVNYRLKGNMFIVDGMVGKVALLSGTGSDQQRVEITRTPPCKRQGWLGVCWDSKDENNG
;
A
#
# COMPACT_ATOMS: atom_id res chain seq x y z
N MET A 1 6.53 -50.02 -38.13
CA MET A 1 7.65 -50.98 -37.94
C MET A 1 8.33 -50.57 -36.64
N GLN A 2 8.08 -51.26 -35.52
CA GLN A 2 8.89 -52.39 -35.01
C GLN A 2 10.32 -51.94 -34.67
N HIS A 3 10.97 -52.17 -33.53
CA HIS A 3 10.80 -52.94 -32.29
C HIS A 3 11.89 -52.35 -31.33
N LYS A 4 11.92 -52.45 -30.00
CA LYS A 4 11.98 -53.65 -29.17
C LYS A 4 11.73 -53.28 -27.70
N PHE A 5 10.83 -54.04 -27.08
CA PHE A 5 10.66 -54.21 -25.65
C PHE A 5 11.83 -55.01 -25.06
N SER A 6 12.21 -54.70 -23.82
CA SER A 6 12.99 -55.59 -22.94
C SER A 6 12.08 -56.11 -21.83
N THR A 7 12.16 -57.41 -21.65
CA THR A 7 11.30 -58.28 -20.85
C THR A 7 12.06 -58.69 -19.59
N LEU A 8 11.43 -58.62 -18.41
CA LEU A 8 11.70 -59.57 -17.32
C LEU A 8 10.49 -59.70 -16.37
N LEU A 9 9.73 -60.76 -16.64
CA LEU A 9 9.08 -61.73 -15.73
C LEU A 9 9.74 -61.83 -14.33
N LEU A 10 9.15 -62.30 -13.22
CA LEU A 10 7.85 -62.87 -12.84
C LEU A 10 7.95 -63.09 -11.30
N CYS A 11 6.88 -62.92 -10.52
CA CYS A 11 6.34 -63.99 -9.66
C CYS A 11 5.11 -63.53 -8.88
N LEU A 12 3.99 -64.20 -9.19
CA LEU A 12 2.75 -64.29 -8.43
C LEU A 12 2.98 -64.87 -7.03
N ILE A 13 2.16 -64.47 -6.05
CA ILE A 13 1.29 -65.41 -5.31
C ILE A 13 -0.04 -64.71 -4.97
N ALA A 14 -1.14 -65.31 -5.43
CA ALA A 14 -2.51 -65.03 -5.03
C ALA A 14 -2.85 -65.79 -3.73
N GLY A 15 -3.73 -65.22 -2.90
CA GLY A 15 -4.28 -65.91 -1.74
C GLY A 15 -5.48 -65.16 -1.16
N THR A 16 -6.66 -65.41 -1.70
CA THR A 16 -7.95 -65.16 -1.06
C THR A 16 -8.07 -65.98 0.23
N HIS A 17 -8.77 -65.46 1.25
CA HIS A 17 -9.76 -66.17 2.07
C HIS A 17 -10.51 -65.16 2.95
N ALA A 18 -11.83 -65.16 2.80
CA ALA A 18 -12.77 -64.52 3.71
C ALA A 18 -12.97 -65.41 4.94
N TYR A 19 -13.14 -64.82 6.12
CA TYR A 19 -13.95 -65.41 7.19
C TYR A 19 -14.54 -64.30 8.08
N ALA A 20 -15.85 -64.37 8.27
CA ALA A 20 -16.65 -63.53 9.15
C ALA A 20 -16.57 -64.04 10.60
N GLY A 21 -16.77 -63.16 11.59
CA GLY A 21 -16.94 -63.59 12.98
C GLY A 21 -16.82 -62.47 14.00
N ASN A 22 -17.98 -61.92 14.36
CA ASN A 22 -18.30 -61.04 15.49
C ASN A 22 -17.51 -61.34 16.77
N ASP A 23 -17.11 -60.31 17.53
CA ASP A 23 -17.40 -60.23 18.96
C ASP A 23 -17.10 -58.86 19.60
N LYS A 24 -18.00 -58.49 20.53
CA LYS A 24 -18.01 -57.27 21.34
C LYS A 24 -16.79 -57.18 22.26
N ALA A 25 -16.16 -56.01 22.36
CA ALA A 25 -15.44 -55.62 23.57
C ALA A 25 -15.30 -54.10 23.73
N ALA A 26 -15.96 -53.60 24.78
CA ALA A 26 -15.65 -52.50 25.68
C ALA A 26 -14.73 -51.34 25.23
N SER A 27 -15.25 -50.13 25.42
CA SER A 27 -14.52 -48.87 25.47
C SER A 27 -13.38 -48.90 26.49
N ALA A 28 -12.14 -48.67 26.04
CA ALA A 28 -11.02 -48.30 26.89
C ALA A 28 -10.66 -46.84 26.62
N LYS A 29 -10.94 -45.99 27.61
CA LYS A 29 -10.50 -44.59 27.71
C LYS A 29 -8.98 -44.58 27.92
N PRO A 30 -8.18 -43.79 27.17
CA PRO A 30 -6.76 -43.67 27.47
C PRO A 30 -6.58 -42.81 28.73
N GLU A 31 -6.00 -43.43 29.75
CA GLU A 31 -5.58 -42.81 31.01
C GLU A 31 -4.31 -41.98 30.76
N GLN A 32 -4.38 -40.67 30.99
CA GLN A 32 -3.23 -39.78 30.97
C GLN A 32 -2.51 -39.85 32.33
N PRO A 33 -1.17 -39.91 32.37
CA PRO A 33 -0.45 -39.88 33.64
C PRO A 33 -0.61 -38.51 34.32
N ALA A 34 -0.81 -38.54 35.64
CA ALA A 34 -0.93 -37.34 36.47
C ALA A 34 0.38 -36.53 36.43
N VAL A 35 0.29 -35.28 35.99
CA VAL A 35 1.37 -34.30 36.10
C VAL A 35 1.26 -33.66 37.49
N GLU A 36 2.25 -33.97 38.33
CA GLU A 36 2.39 -33.42 39.67
C GLU A 36 2.85 -31.95 39.58
N VAL A 37 2.00 -31.03 40.01
CA VAL A 37 2.29 -29.59 40.04
C VAL A 37 2.99 -29.25 41.35
N PRO A 38 4.20 -28.67 41.36
CA PRO A 38 4.83 -28.23 42.60
C PRO A 38 4.06 -27.06 43.22
N ASN A 39 3.70 -27.24 44.49
CA ASN A 39 3.00 -26.30 45.35
C ASN A 39 3.83 -25.01 45.57
N ILE A 40 3.28 -23.85 45.20
CA ILE A 40 3.91 -22.54 45.44
C ILE A 40 3.42 -22.02 46.81
N PRO A 41 4.32 -21.66 47.75
CA PRO A 41 3.94 -21.15 49.06
C PRO A 41 3.22 -19.80 49.01
N ALA A 42 2.26 -19.61 49.91
CA ALA A 42 1.27 -18.53 49.93
C ALA A 42 1.78 -17.11 50.28
N GLU A 43 3.08 -16.82 50.20
CA GLU A 43 3.67 -15.54 50.66
C GLU A 43 3.88 -14.48 49.56
N LEU A 44 3.40 -14.67 48.33
CA LEU A 44 3.52 -13.68 47.24
C LEU A 44 2.21 -12.97 46.87
N MET A 45 1.16 -13.08 47.69
CA MET A 45 -0.07 -12.29 47.52
C MET A 45 -0.03 -11.01 48.36
N LEU A 46 0.37 -9.89 47.75
CA LEU A 46 0.10 -8.55 48.30
C LEU A 46 -1.34 -8.13 47.96
N PRO A 47 -2.13 -7.66 48.94
CA PRO A 47 -3.48 -7.15 48.68
C PRO A 47 -3.45 -5.68 48.24
N LEU A 48 -3.98 -5.40 47.04
CA LEU A 48 -4.39 -4.04 46.65
C LEU A 48 -5.64 -3.66 47.47
N ARG A 49 -5.45 -2.76 48.44
CA ARG A 49 -6.51 -2.17 49.26
C ARG A 49 -7.47 -1.36 48.39
N ALA A 50 -8.76 -1.67 48.49
CA ALA A 50 -9.85 -0.77 48.14
C ALA A 50 -9.94 0.36 49.18
N SER A 51 -10.10 1.60 48.73
CA SER A 51 -10.38 2.77 49.57
C SER A 51 -11.79 3.27 49.30
N THR A 52 -12.58 3.40 50.36
CA THR A 52 -13.95 3.91 50.36
C THR A 52 -14.08 5.17 51.22
N LYS A 53 -14.78 6.17 50.66
CA LYS A 53 -15.66 7.18 51.30
C LYS A 53 -15.04 8.49 51.89
N PRO A 54 -15.84 9.56 52.16
CA PRO A 54 -15.72 10.87 51.49
C PRO A 54 -15.54 12.07 52.47
N ALA A 55 -15.28 13.28 51.95
CA ALA A 55 -15.46 14.54 52.68
C ALA A 55 -15.72 15.72 51.73
N ALA A 56 -16.63 16.60 52.12
CA ALA A 56 -16.94 17.92 51.54
C ALA A 56 -16.74 18.99 52.64
N PRO A 57 -17.02 20.30 52.42
CA PRO A 57 -16.46 21.23 51.43
C PRO A 57 -15.79 22.44 52.13
N VAL A 58 -14.97 23.23 51.42
CA VAL A 58 -14.72 24.65 51.75
C VAL A 58 -14.55 25.47 50.48
N ASP A 59 -15.23 26.61 50.50
CA ASP A 59 -15.46 27.57 49.42
C ASP A 59 -14.23 28.36 48.96
N GLY A 60 -14.27 28.85 47.71
CA GLY A 60 -13.74 30.18 47.40
C GLY A 60 -13.13 30.45 46.01
N VAL A 61 -13.98 30.83 45.03
CA VAL A 61 -13.82 31.94 44.04
C VAL A 61 -12.61 31.86 43.04
N ALA A 62 -12.71 31.99 41.70
CA ALA A 62 -13.76 32.35 40.72
C ALA A 62 -13.32 31.98 39.27
N ALA A 63 -14.34 31.96 38.38
CA ALA A 63 -14.33 32.26 36.93
C ALA A 63 -13.55 31.31 35.99
N GLU A 64 -14.05 30.83 34.83
CA GLU A 64 -15.19 31.24 33.99
C GLU A 64 -15.65 30.05 33.11
N ALA A 65 -16.96 29.79 33.14
CA ALA A 65 -17.88 29.53 32.02
C ALA A 65 -17.53 28.51 30.90
N SER A 66 -18.13 27.31 31.00
CA SER A 66 -18.70 26.57 29.87
C SER A 66 -20.23 26.61 30.00
N ALA A 67 -20.95 26.85 28.91
CA ALA A 67 -22.39 26.58 28.84
C ALA A 67 -22.76 26.04 27.46
N GLU A 68 -23.21 24.79 27.46
CA GLU A 68 -23.96 24.12 26.41
C GLU A 68 -25.28 24.87 26.13
N ALA A 69 -25.66 24.95 24.85
CA ALA A 69 -26.98 25.40 24.44
C ALA A 69 -27.77 24.20 23.91
N ALA A 70 -28.71 23.72 24.71
CA ALA A 70 -29.88 22.99 24.27
C ALA A 70 -31.02 24.01 24.05
N CYS A 71 -31.66 24.00 22.88
CA CYS A 71 -32.84 24.82 22.60
C CYS A 71 -34.13 23.99 22.76
N PRO A 72 -35.15 24.51 23.46
CA PRO A 72 -36.53 24.04 23.35
C PRO A 72 -37.35 24.86 22.34
N VAL A 73 -38.51 24.30 22.01
CA VAL A 73 -39.47 24.63 20.95
C VAL A 73 -40.58 25.61 21.41
N ASP A 74 -41.14 26.35 20.43
CA ASP A 74 -42.41 27.12 20.35
C ASP A 74 -42.60 28.47 21.09
N GLN A 75 -42.79 29.57 20.33
CA GLN A 75 -44.08 30.29 20.15
C GLN A 75 -43.95 31.62 19.34
N ASP A 76 -44.75 31.69 18.27
CA ASP A 76 -45.51 32.80 17.65
C ASP A 76 -44.94 34.19 17.25
N CYS A 77 -44.93 34.39 15.93
CA CYS A 77 -45.56 35.45 15.12
C CYS A 77 -45.35 36.96 15.44
N LYS A 78 -44.75 37.68 14.47
CA LYS A 78 -45.44 38.75 13.69
C LYS A 78 -44.59 39.27 12.51
N VAL A 79 -45.27 39.40 11.38
CA VAL A 79 -44.88 40.15 10.18
C VAL A 79 -44.94 41.66 10.44
N ASP A 80 -44.08 42.43 9.79
CA ASP A 80 -44.44 43.68 9.09
C ASP A 80 -43.26 44.16 8.21
N ALA A 81 -43.62 44.72 7.06
CA ALA A 81 -42.75 45.20 5.98
C ALA A 81 -42.34 46.67 6.17
N GLU A 82 -41.17 47.07 5.66
CA GLU A 82 -40.86 48.41 5.09
C GLU A 82 -39.38 48.41 4.59
N THR A 83 -39.07 48.20 3.30
CA THR A 83 -38.83 49.20 2.22
C THR A 83 -37.37 49.70 2.03
N ALA A 84 -36.81 49.27 0.89
CA ALA A 84 -35.92 49.95 -0.09
C ALA A 84 -34.60 50.65 0.29
N ASN A 85 -33.53 50.31 -0.45
CA ASN A 85 -33.08 51.15 -1.58
C ASN A 85 -31.93 50.52 -2.39
N ALA A 86 -32.14 50.39 -3.70
CA ALA A 86 -31.09 50.31 -4.73
C ALA A 86 -31.51 51.18 -5.93
N PRO A 87 -30.59 51.91 -6.59
CA PRO A 87 -30.94 52.97 -7.55
C PRO A 87 -31.23 52.46 -8.98
N PRO A 88 -31.91 53.27 -9.82
CA PRO A 88 -32.59 52.79 -11.02
C PRO A 88 -31.75 52.95 -12.30
N ILE A 89 -32.03 52.09 -13.29
CA ILE A 89 -31.69 52.35 -14.70
C ILE A 89 -33.01 52.42 -15.49
N ALA A 90 -33.19 53.54 -16.17
CA ALA A 90 -34.34 53.86 -17.01
C ALA A 90 -34.17 53.33 -18.44
N GLY A 91 -35.29 52.97 -19.10
CA GLY A 91 -35.33 52.75 -20.54
C GLY A 91 -36.70 52.24 -21.02
N LYS A 92 -37.55 53.16 -21.51
CA LYS A 92 -38.89 52.90 -22.07
C LYS A 92 -38.83 52.30 -23.49
N GLY A 93 -39.78 51.44 -23.84
CA GLY A 93 -40.08 51.06 -25.24
C GLY A 93 -41.35 50.22 -25.38
N LYS A 94 -42.29 50.63 -26.25
CA LYS A 94 -43.70 50.19 -26.34
C LYS A 94 -43.94 48.96 -27.24
N THR A 95 -44.92 48.13 -26.84
CA THR A 95 -45.92 47.31 -27.61
C THR A 95 -45.58 46.68 -28.97
N LYS A 96 -45.89 45.37 -29.12
CA LYS A 96 -46.79 44.83 -30.16
C LYS A 96 -47.19 43.37 -29.89
N LYS A 97 -48.50 43.08 -29.96
CA LYS A 97 -49.12 41.75 -30.07
C LYS A 97 -48.75 41.12 -31.42
N LYS A 98 -48.44 39.82 -31.43
CA LYS A 98 -48.65 38.92 -32.58
C LYS A 98 -48.92 37.50 -32.07
N ASP A 99 -49.96 36.90 -32.64
CA ASP A 99 -50.48 35.57 -32.37
C ASP A 99 -49.58 34.46 -32.96
N ALA A 100 -49.86 33.24 -32.48
CA ALA A 100 -49.47 31.91 -32.98
C ALA A 100 -48.08 31.37 -32.60
N LYS A 101 -48.04 30.39 -31.70
CA LYS A 101 -48.05 28.94 -32.02
C LYS A 101 -47.86 28.14 -30.72
N LYS A 102 -48.78 27.21 -30.45
CA LYS A 102 -48.74 26.30 -29.30
C LYS A 102 -47.77 25.17 -29.62
N ASP A 103 -46.55 25.27 -29.10
CA ASP A 103 -45.60 24.16 -29.07
C ASP A 103 -45.56 23.64 -27.62
N ASP A 104 -46.03 22.41 -27.42
CA ASP A 104 -46.01 21.72 -26.13
C ASP A 104 -44.56 21.46 -25.68
N LYS A 105 -43.95 22.45 -25.01
CA LYS A 105 -42.71 22.24 -24.27
C LYS A 105 -43.05 21.50 -22.98
N LYS A 106 -42.62 20.25 -22.88
CA LYS A 106 -42.49 19.55 -21.59
C LYS A 106 -41.64 20.43 -20.67
N ASP A 107 -42.21 20.83 -19.55
CA ASP A 107 -41.49 21.51 -18.49
C ASP A 107 -40.37 20.59 -18.01
N VAL A 108 -39.14 20.90 -18.41
CA VAL A 108 -37.96 20.36 -17.75
C VAL A 108 -37.95 21.02 -16.38
N VAL A 109 -38.39 20.26 -15.37
CA VAL A 109 -38.19 20.62 -13.97
C VAL A 109 -36.67 20.65 -13.76
N VAL A 110 -36.10 21.85 -13.88
CA VAL A 110 -34.73 22.13 -13.43
C VAL A 110 -34.80 22.08 -11.92
N VAL A 111 -34.47 20.91 -11.35
CA VAL A 111 -34.21 20.80 -9.91
C VAL A 111 -33.09 21.78 -9.61
N PRO A 112 -33.29 22.78 -8.73
CA PRO A 112 -32.22 23.68 -8.34
C PRO A 112 -31.10 22.84 -7.73
N SER A 113 -29.92 22.85 -8.34
CA SER A 113 -28.75 22.25 -7.71
C SER A 113 -28.48 23.02 -6.43
N GLU A 114 -28.47 22.31 -5.30
CA GLU A 114 -28.15 22.89 -4.00
C GLU A 114 -26.82 23.65 -4.07
N PRO A 115 -26.68 24.78 -3.36
CA PRO A 115 -25.45 25.54 -3.34
C PRO A 115 -24.34 24.66 -2.74
N GLN A 116 -23.50 24.11 -3.62
CA GLN A 116 -22.34 23.32 -3.19
C GLN A 116 -21.39 24.25 -2.44
N ALA A 117 -20.99 23.84 -1.24
CA ALA A 117 -19.99 24.56 -0.46
C ALA A 117 -18.75 24.82 -1.33
N VAL A 118 -18.29 26.06 -1.38
CA VAL A 118 -17.12 26.42 -2.19
C VAL A 118 -15.88 25.84 -1.54
N VAL A 119 -15.35 24.77 -2.12
CA VAL A 119 -14.12 24.11 -1.67
C VAL A 119 -12.90 24.87 -2.21
N GLY A 120 -11.95 25.22 -1.34
CA GLY A 120 -10.70 25.90 -1.72
C GLY A 120 -9.72 25.01 -2.51
N LEU A 121 -8.70 25.61 -3.14
CA LEU A 121 -7.76 24.88 -4.02
C LEU A 121 -7.05 23.68 -3.36
N PRO A 122 -6.51 23.77 -2.13
CA PRO A 122 -5.88 22.61 -1.48
C PRO A 122 -6.84 21.44 -1.26
N ALA A 123 -8.06 21.74 -0.83
CA ALA A 123 -9.08 20.72 -0.59
C ALA A 123 -9.57 20.08 -1.90
N ARG A 124 -9.65 20.83 -3.01
CA ARG A 124 -9.93 20.24 -4.34
C ARG A 124 -8.86 19.24 -4.78
N ARG A 125 -7.58 19.58 -4.59
CA ARG A 125 -6.47 18.66 -4.87
C ARG A 125 -6.55 17.39 -4.00
N ALA A 126 -6.86 17.55 -2.72
CA ALA A 126 -7.03 16.41 -1.81
C ALA A 126 -8.20 15.49 -2.24
N LEU A 127 -9.32 16.08 -2.69
CA LEU A 127 -10.45 15.31 -3.24
C LEU A 127 -10.04 14.54 -4.50
N GLU A 128 -9.27 15.16 -5.41
CA GLU A 128 -8.76 14.50 -6.61
C GLU A 128 -7.83 13.33 -6.27
N GLN A 129 -6.91 13.52 -5.32
CA GLN A 129 -6.01 12.46 -4.86
C GLN A 129 -6.78 11.31 -4.21
N SER A 130 -7.72 11.62 -3.31
CA SER A 130 -8.56 10.62 -2.66
C SER A 130 -9.38 9.82 -3.66
N ARG A 131 -9.97 10.51 -4.66
CA ARG A 131 -10.73 9.87 -5.72
C ARG A 131 -9.83 9.02 -6.63
N GLY A 132 -8.66 9.53 -6.99
CA GLY A 132 -7.70 8.84 -7.84
C GLY A 132 -7.21 7.51 -7.21
N TRP A 133 -7.08 7.46 -5.89
CA TRP A 133 -6.82 6.21 -5.18
C TRP A 133 -8.07 5.32 -5.14
N ALA A 134 -9.22 5.85 -4.70
CA ALA A 134 -10.44 5.06 -4.53
C ALA A 134 -10.91 4.42 -5.85
N GLU A 135 -10.79 5.14 -6.96
CA GLU A 135 -11.18 4.72 -8.32
C GLU A 135 -9.98 4.29 -9.18
N ASN A 136 -8.87 3.87 -8.57
CA ASN A 136 -7.64 3.52 -9.29
C ASN A 136 -7.92 2.46 -10.40
N PRO A 137 -7.80 2.82 -11.69
CA PRO A 137 -8.18 1.95 -12.80
C PRO A 137 -7.25 0.75 -13.00
N ARG A 138 -6.10 0.74 -12.32
CA ARG A 138 -5.12 -0.35 -12.36
C ARG A 138 -5.32 -1.36 -11.23
N ALA A 139 -6.23 -1.10 -10.30
CA ALA A 139 -6.55 -2.02 -9.19
C ALA A 139 -7.54 -3.11 -9.64
N TRP A 140 -7.12 -3.92 -10.61
CA TRP A 140 -7.94 -5.04 -11.10
C TRP A 140 -8.11 -6.12 -10.04
N SER A 141 -9.29 -6.74 -10.00
CA SER A 141 -9.55 -7.93 -9.20
C SER A 141 -9.07 -9.19 -9.91
N SER A 142 -8.61 -10.17 -9.14
CA SER A 142 -8.35 -11.55 -9.57
C SER A 142 -9.44 -12.49 -9.06
N LEU A 143 -9.39 -13.76 -9.48
CA LEU A 143 -10.10 -14.85 -8.82
C LEU A 143 -9.06 -15.71 -8.10
N ASN A 144 -9.34 -16.09 -6.87
CA ASN A 144 -8.50 -17.04 -6.15
C ASN A 144 -8.89 -18.49 -6.48
N GLU A 145 -8.11 -19.46 -5.99
CA GLU A 145 -8.34 -20.90 -6.23
C GLU A 145 -9.70 -21.41 -5.73
N THR A 146 -10.27 -20.76 -4.72
CA THR A 146 -11.59 -21.10 -4.17
C THR A 146 -12.74 -20.42 -4.92
N GLY A 147 -12.45 -19.65 -5.96
CA GLY A 147 -13.45 -18.94 -6.78
C GLY A 147 -14.00 -17.65 -6.17
N SER A 148 -13.36 -17.12 -5.12
CA SER A 148 -13.70 -15.80 -4.56
C SER A 148 -13.05 -14.68 -5.37
N VAL A 149 -13.72 -13.53 -5.43
CA VAL A 149 -13.20 -12.33 -6.08
C VAL A 149 -12.18 -11.68 -5.16
N GLU A 150 -10.95 -11.55 -5.62
CA GLU A 150 -9.83 -11.09 -4.82
C GLU A 150 -9.40 -9.68 -5.23
N PHE A 151 -9.34 -8.75 -4.27
CA PHE A 151 -8.82 -7.41 -4.48
C PHE A 151 -7.43 -7.26 -3.87
N THR A 152 -6.52 -6.53 -4.51
CA THR A 152 -5.24 -6.21 -3.89
C THR A 152 -5.44 -5.17 -2.78
N PHE A 153 -5.07 -5.52 -1.55
CA PHE A 153 -5.16 -4.61 -0.41
C PHE A 153 -4.32 -3.34 -0.66
N GLY A 154 -4.89 -2.17 -0.36
CA GLY A 154 -4.22 -0.87 -0.51
C GLY A 154 -4.20 -0.30 -1.95
N ALA A 155 -4.52 -1.09 -2.97
CA ALA A 155 -4.48 -0.63 -4.36
C ALA A 155 -5.61 0.37 -4.71
N SER A 156 -6.78 0.24 -4.07
CA SER A 156 -7.94 1.12 -4.20
C SER A 156 -8.91 0.95 -3.03
N ALA A 157 -10.03 1.67 -3.04
CA ALA A 157 -11.18 1.40 -2.18
C ALA A 157 -12.16 0.48 -2.96
N PRO A 158 -12.11 -0.85 -2.77
CA PRO A 158 -12.89 -1.76 -3.60
C PRO A 158 -14.38 -1.54 -3.42
N THR A 159 -15.11 -1.71 -4.52
CA THR A 159 -16.58 -1.63 -4.54
C THR A 159 -17.17 -3.03 -4.45
N ILE A 160 -17.82 -3.32 -3.32
CA ILE A 160 -18.50 -4.58 -3.07
C ILE A 160 -19.95 -4.45 -3.55
N ILE A 161 -20.32 -5.29 -4.52
CA ILE A 161 -21.65 -5.27 -5.11
C ILE A 161 -22.49 -6.37 -4.44
N CYS A 162 -23.57 -5.96 -3.78
CA CYS A 162 -24.52 -6.86 -3.12
C CYS A 162 -25.92 -6.72 -3.70
N SER A 163 -26.81 -7.65 -3.35
CA SER A 163 -28.18 -7.64 -3.81
C SER A 163 -29.13 -8.03 -2.69
N PRO A 164 -30.33 -7.43 -2.60
CA PRO A 164 -31.37 -7.87 -1.67
C PRO A 164 -31.68 -9.37 -1.86
N LEU A 165 -32.04 -10.05 -0.77
CA LEU A 165 -32.29 -11.51 -0.74
C LEU A 165 -31.05 -12.37 -1.08
N ARG A 166 -29.89 -11.77 -1.26
CA ARG A 166 -28.59 -12.42 -1.36
C ARG A 166 -27.68 -11.94 -0.24
N VAL A 167 -26.60 -12.67 -0.03
CA VAL A 167 -25.62 -12.39 1.00
C VAL A 167 -24.27 -12.24 0.32
N CYS A 168 -23.56 -11.17 0.63
CA CYS A 168 -22.16 -11.04 0.29
C CYS A 168 -21.32 -11.47 1.48
N ASP A 169 -20.36 -12.35 1.23
CA ASP A 169 -19.33 -12.72 2.18
C ASP A 169 -18.02 -11.98 1.88
N LEU A 170 -17.42 -11.37 2.90
CA LEU A 170 -16.09 -10.74 2.82
C LEU A 170 -15.16 -11.47 3.79
N ALA A 171 -14.20 -12.23 3.26
CA ALA A 171 -13.21 -12.96 4.03
C ALA A 171 -11.96 -12.10 4.27
N LEU A 172 -11.55 -11.98 5.53
CA LEU A 172 -10.31 -11.30 5.94
C LEU A 172 -9.10 -12.26 5.88
N GLU A 173 -7.91 -11.77 6.22
CA GLU A 173 -6.73 -12.62 6.34
C GLU A 173 -6.94 -13.69 7.45
N ALA A 174 -6.39 -14.88 7.25
CA ALA A 174 -6.40 -15.91 8.29
C ALA A 174 -5.66 -15.41 9.55
N GLY A 175 -6.29 -15.58 10.71
CA GLY A 175 -5.81 -15.11 12.00
C GLY A 175 -6.05 -13.62 12.26
N GLU A 176 -6.73 -12.89 11.37
CA GLU A 176 -7.08 -11.48 11.56
C GLU A 176 -8.37 -11.32 12.36
N THR A 177 -8.39 -10.31 13.24
CA THR A 177 -9.51 -10.05 14.15
C THR A 177 -10.02 -8.62 14.02
N ILE A 178 -11.35 -8.46 14.01
CA ILE A 178 -11.99 -7.14 13.91
C ILE A 178 -11.81 -6.40 15.24
N GLN A 179 -11.46 -5.12 15.16
CA GLN A 179 -11.33 -4.25 16.32
C GLN A 179 -12.56 -3.35 16.41
N GLY A 180 -13.44 -3.61 17.36
CA GLY A 180 -14.67 -2.82 17.54
C GLY A 180 -15.73 -3.07 16.47
N ALA A 181 -16.69 -2.14 16.36
CA ALA A 181 -17.80 -2.26 15.42
C ALA A 181 -17.46 -1.64 14.06
N PRO A 182 -17.89 -2.25 12.93
CA PRO A 182 -17.74 -1.62 11.61
C PRO A 182 -18.43 -0.25 11.55
N HIS A 183 -17.78 0.73 10.94
CA HIS A 183 -18.35 2.05 10.72
C HIS A 183 -18.98 2.12 9.33
N ILE A 184 -20.29 2.33 9.24
CA ILE A 184 -21.04 2.29 7.99
C ILE A 184 -21.78 3.60 7.82
N GLY A 185 -21.74 4.19 6.62
CA GLY A 185 -22.45 5.44 6.34
C GLY A 185 -23.98 5.31 6.45
N ASP A 186 -24.53 4.18 6.02
CA ASP A 186 -25.95 3.84 6.14
C ASP A 186 -26.14 2.52 6.90
N SER A 187 -26.28 2.58 8.22
CA SER A 187 -26.48 1.42 9.09
C SER A 187 -27.93 0.92 9.16
N VAL A 188 -28.89 1.70 8.65
CA VAL A 188 -30.31 1.35 8.70
C VAL A 188 -30.61 0.30 7.62
N ARG A 189 -30.14 0.55 6.39
CA ARG A 189 -30.42 -0.27 5.22
C ARG A 189 -29.32 -1.28 4.89
N TRP A 190 -28.20 -1.23 5.60
CA TRP A 190 -27.15 -2.25 5.53
C TRP A 190 -27.04 -2.99 6.85
N LYS A 191 -27.17 -4.32 6.79
CA LYS A 191 -26.97 -5.20 7.93
C LYS A 191 -25.62 -5.90 7.79
N ILE A 192 -24.77 -5.71 8.79
CA ILE A 192 -23.43 -6.28 8.86
C ILE A 192 -23.36 -7.23 10.05
N ALA A 193 -22.87 -8.44 9.83
CA ALA A 193 -22.69 -9.42 10.90
C ALA A 193 -21.32 -10.12 10.75
N PRO A 194 -20.55 -10.27 11.84
CA PRO A 194 -19.33 -11.06 11.81
C PRO A 194 -19.68 -12.56 11.79
N ALA A 195 -18.86 -13.33 11.08
CA ALA A 195 -18.83 -14.78 11.11
C ALA A 195 -17.38 -15.26 11.19
N THR A 196 -17.15 -16.51 11.60
CA THR A 196 -15.81 -17.09 11.62
C THR A 196 -15.86 -18.47 11.01
N SER A 197 -14.80 -18.83 10.27
CA SER A 197 -14.58 -20.16 9.73
C SER A 197 -13.14 -20.61 10.03
N GLY A 198 -12.86 -21.90 9.87
CA GLY A 198 -11.57 -22.48 10.26
C GLY A 198 -11.49 -22.82 11.75
N GLY A 199 -10.64 -23.80 12.10
CA GLY A 199 -10.65 -24.45 13.41
C GLY A 199 -9.32 -25.05 13.84
N GLY A 200 -8.19 -24.44 13.42
CA GLY A 200 -6.87 -24.82 13.90
C GLY A 200 -6.77 -24.69 15.42
N ARG A 201 -6.09 -25.64 16.09
CA ARG A 201 -5.95 -25.69 17.56
C ARG A 201 -5.31 -24.44 18.18
N ASP A 202 -4.65 -23.63 17.38
CA ASP A 202 -3.94 -22.40 17.76
C ASP A 202 -4.60 -21.13 17.23
N GLY A 203 -5.77 -21.24 16.57
CA GLY A 203 -6.51 -20.10 16.01
C GLY A 203 -5.84 -19.42 14.81
N ARG A 204 -4.71 -19.93 14.31
CA ARG A 204 -3.98 -19.32 13.18
C ARG A 204 -4.69 -19.52 11.84
N ASP A 205 -5.40 -20.63 11.69
CA ASP A 205 -6.21 -20.92 10.50
C ASP A 205 -7.65 -20.37 10.59
N ARG A 206 -7.96 -19.57 11.61
CA ARG A 206 -9.30 -18.99 11.77
C ARG A 206 -9.45 -17.79 10.86
N THR A 207 -10.38 -17.86 9.92
CA THR A 207 -10.72 -16.75 9.03
C THR A 207 -11.95 -16.02 9.55
N THR A 208 -11.84 -14.70 9.69
CA THR A 208 -12.98 -13.85 10.04
C THR A 208 -13.69 -13.42 8.75
N HIS A 209 -15.01 -13.56 8.75
CA HIS A 209 -15.90 -13.22 7.66
C HIS A 209 -16.81 -12.05 8.06
N ILE A 210 -17.10 -11.17 7.12
CA ILE A 210 -18.08 -10.09 7.28
C ILE A 210 -19.24 -10.35 6.32
N ILE A 211 -20.39 -10.61 6.91
CA ILE A 211 -21.63 -10.87 6.18
C ILE A 211 -22.34 -9.55 5.92
N ILE A 212 -22.46 -9.17 4.66
CA ILE A 212 -23.03 -7.89 4.21
C ILE A 212 -24.38 -8.15 3.54
N LYS A 213 -25.44 -7.51 4.05
CA LYS A 213 -26.81 -7.66 3.54
C LYS A 213 -27.50 -6.30 3.36
N PRO A 214 -27.78 -5.86 2.12
CA PRO A 214 -28.62 -4.68 1.88
C PRO A 214 -30.10 -5.02 2.02
N THR A 215 -30.91 -4.08 2.49
CA THR A 215 -32.38 -4.22 2.56
C THR A 215 -33.07 -3.84 1.24
N GLU A 216 -32.44 -2.97 0.44
CA GLU A 216 -33.01 -2.40 -0.78
C GLU A 216 -31.96 -2.36 -1.90
N ALA A 217 -32.41 -2.31 -3.16
CA ALA A 217 -31.55 -2.12 -4.32
C ALA A 217 -31.33 -0.62 -4.60
N GLY A 218 -30.22 -0.27 -5.27
CA GLY A 218 -29.91 1.12 -5.61
C GLY A 218 -29.27 1.93 -4.48
N LEU A 219 -28.74 1.25 -3.46
CA LEU A 219 -28.00 1.87 -2.36
C LEU A 219 -26.53 2.05 -2.74
N ASP A 220 -25.92 3.13 -2.28
CA ASP A 220 -24.50 3.44 -2.44
C ASP A 220 -23.99 4.08 -1.15
N THR A 221 -23.07 3.41 -0.47
CA THR A 221 -22.51 3.88 0.80
C THR A 221 -21.07 3.40 0.97
N ASN A 222 -20.45 3.72 2.08
CA ASN A 222 -19.13 3.25 2.44
C ASN A 222 -19.15 2.49 3.78
N MET A 223 -18.12 1.66 3.97
CA MET A 223 -17.84 0.99 5.23
C MET A 223 -16.35 1.07 5.54
N ILE A 224 -16.03 1.40 6.79
CA ILE A 224 -14.67 1.35 7.34
C ILE A 224 -14.64 0.21 8.36
N LEU A 225 -13.70 -0.71 8.18
CA LEU A 225 -13.53 -1.89 9.03
C LEU A 225 -12.12 -1.91 9.62
N PRO A 226 -11.96 -1.47 10.88
CA PRO A 226 -10.70 -1.60 11.60
C PRO A 226 -10.49 -3.04 12.11
N THR A 227 -9.25 -3.52 12.03
CA THR A 227 -8.80 -4.84 12.50
C THR A 227 -7.53 -4.70 13.34
N ASP A 228 -7.02 -5.81 13.87
CA ASP A 228 -5.75 -5.87 14.60
C ASP A 228 -4.52 -5.67 13.71
N ARG A 229 -4.69 -5.77 12.38
CA ARG A 229 -3.59 -5.63 11.41
C ARG A 229 -3.68 -4.35 10.59
N ARG A 230 -4.89 -3.90 10.25
CA ARG A 230 -5.12 -2.87 9.23
C ARG A 230 -6.53 -2.27 9.31
N THR A 231 -6.81 -1.33 8.42
CA THR A 231 -8.14 -0.74 8.25
C THR A 231 -8.57 -0.87 6.80
N TYR A 232 -9.75 -1.45 6.57
CA TYR A 232 -10.33 -1.55 5.25
C TYR A 232 -11.26 -0.36 4.98
N HIS A 233 -11.14 0.22 3.79
CA HIS A 233 -12.05 1.24 3.28
C HIS A 233 -12.77 0.67 2.07
N LEU A 234 -14.08 0.50 2.18
CA LEU A 234 -14.89 -0.21 1.20
C LEU A 234 -16.02 0.70 0.73
N ARG A 235 -16.36 0.61 -0.56
CA ARG A 235 -17.63 1.12 -1.08
C ARG A 235 -18.60 -0.04 -1.19
N LEU A 236 -19.84 0.16 -0.75
CA LEU A 236 -20.89 -0.84 -0.80
C LEU A 236 -21.97 -0.35 -1.76
N VAL A 237 -22.25 -1.15 -2.79
CA VAL A 237 -23.27 -0.84 -3.79
C VAL A 237 -24.30 -1.96 -3.80
N SER A 238 -25.58 -1.61 -3.70
CA SER A 238 -26.68 -2.55 -3.82
C SER A 238 -27.27 -2.53 -5.22
N SER A 239 -27.30 -3.68 -5.87
CA SER A 239 -27.87 -3.91 -7.19
C SER A 239 -29.11 -4.80 -7.10
N ARG A 240 -30.00 -4.72 -8.10
CA ARG A 240 -31.23 -5.52 -8.11
C ARG A 240 -30.97 -7.02 -8.18
N GLU A 241 -30.00 -7.44 -9.01
CA GLU A 241 -29.74 -8.87 -9.27
C GLU A 241 -28.25 -9.24 -9.24
N ARG A 242 -27.36 -8.27 -9.46
CA ARG A 242 -25.91 -8.51 -9.49
C ARG A 242 -25.37 -8.55 -8.07
N TYR A 243 -24.58 -9.56 -7.72
CA TYR A 243 -23.92 -9.64 -6.43
C TYR A 243 -22.61 -10.42 -6.53
N MET A 244 -21.70 -10.15 -5.60
CA MET A 244 -20.49 -10.94 -5.36
C MET A 244 -20.81 -11.92 -4.23
N SER A 245 -20.66 -13.22 -4.46
CA SER A 245 -20.93 -14.24 -3.44
C SER A 245 -19.89 -14.21 -2.33
N GLN A 246 -18.61 -14.18 -2.72
CA GLN A 246 -17.48 -14.16 -1.80
C GLN A 246 -16.40 -13.23 -2.33
N VAL A 247 -15.89 -12.38 -1.45
CA VAL A 247 -14.82 -11.43 -1.70
C VAL A 247 -13.68 -11.70 -0.72
N SER A 248 -12.45 -11.61 -1.19
CA SER A 248 -11.24 -11.73 -0.39
C SER A 248 -10.21 -10.68 -0.82
N PHE A 249 -9.07 -10.65 -0.13
CA PHE A 249 -7.98 -9.75 -0.45
C PHE A 249 -6.67 -10.48 -0.66
N LEU A 250 -5.93 -10.03 -1.66
CA LEU A 250 -4.52 -10.35 -1.83
C LEU A 250 -3.70 -9.35 -1.00
N TYR A 251 -2.73 -9.89 -0.27
CA TYR A 251 -1.84 -9.14 0.63
C TYR A 251 -0.40 -9.20 0.11
N PRO A 252 0.08 -8.18 -0.63
CA PRO A 252 1.43 -8.18 -1.19
C PRO A 252 2.52 -8.37 -0.14
N GLU A 253 2.33 -7.79 1.05
CA GLU A 253 3.30 -7.87 2.15
C GLU A 253 3.48 -9.31 2.68
N ASN A 254 2.52 -10.20 2.45
CA ASN A 254 2.66 -11.61 2.81
C ASN A 254 3.57 -12.36 1.84
N ALA A 255 3.55 -11.99 0.56
CA ALA A 255 4.50 -12.53 -0.41
C ALA A 255 5.93 -12.11 -0.01
N ASP A 256 6.14 -10.82 0.31
CA ASP A 256 7.45 -10.32 0.73
C ASP A 256 7.97 -11.04 1.99
N LYS A 257 7.11 -11.23 3.00
CA LYS A 257 7.45 -12.01 4.20
C LYS A 257 7.77 -13.46 3.88
N ALA A 258 7.03 -14.10 2.97
CA ALA A 258 7.30 -15.47 2.55
C ALA A 258 8.65 -15.59 1.83
N TRP A 259 8.96 -14.66 0.91
CA TRP A 259 10.25 -14.61 0.22
C TRP A 259 11.41 -14.32 1.17
N GLN A 260 11.20 -13.47 2.18
CA GLN A 260 12.18 -13.22 3.25
C GLN A 260 12.37 -14.46 4.15
N ALA A 261 11.30 -15.17 4.49
CA ALA A 261 11.33 -16.36 5.33
C ALA A 261 12.04 -17.55 4.66
N ILE A 262 11.89 -17.70 3.34
CA ILE A 262 12.60 -18.74 2.55
C ILE A 262 14.02 -18.27 2.18
N GLY A 263 14.43 -17.05 2.58
CA GLY A 263 15.76 -16.50 2.28
C GLY A 263 15.97 -16.14 0.81
N VAL A 264 14.94 -16.22 -0.03
CA VAL A 264 15.00 -15.90 -1.45
C VAL A 264 15.09 -14.38 -1.66
N GLY A 265 14.57 -13.59 -0.72
CA GLY A 265 14.84 -12.14 -0.64
C GLY A 265 16.21 -11.78 -0.06
N LYS A 266 17.01 -12.77 0.39
CA LYS A 266 18.41 -12.55 0.78
C LYS A 266 19.40 -13.16 -0.22
N ALA A 267 19.01 -14.14 -1.03
CA ALA A 267 19.92 -14.73 -2.01
C ALA A 267 20.15 -13.84 -3.25
N ALA A 268 19.18 -12.99 -3.62
CA ALA A 268 19.36 -12.00 -4.69
C ALA A 268 20.08 -10.72 -4.20
N ASP A 269 19.89 -10.34 -2.94
CA ASP A 269 20.51 -9.13 -2.35
C ASP A 269 21.83 -9.40 -1.62
N ALA A 270 22.13 -10.64 -1.21
CA ALA A 270 23.44 -11.01 -0.65
C ALA A 270 24.51 -11.28 -1.73
N ALA A 271 24.13 -11.28 -3.02
CA ALA A 271 25.06 -11.25 -4.15
C ALA A 271 25.08 -9.89 -4.87
N GLY A 272 24.25 -8.94 -4.43
CA GLY A 272 24.10 -7.62 -5.06
C GLY A 272 24.33 -6.51 -4.06
N THR A 273 25.56 -6.04 -3.96
CA THR A 273 25.90 -4.75 -3.37
C THR A 273 24.97 -3.63 -3.82
N GLY A 274 24.00 -3.32 -2.97
CA GLY A 274 23.16 -2.15 -3.05
C GLY A 274 23.08 -1.58 -1.65
N GLY A 275 24.10 -0.82 -1.25
CA GLY A 275 24.02 -0.03 -0.04
C GLY A 275 22.83 0.92 -0.14
N ASP A 276 21.83 0.69 0.71
CA ASP A 276 20.85 1.64 1.24
C ASP A 276 20.57 2.87 0.33
N MET A 277 20.12 2.58 -0.90
CA MET A 277 19.84 3.58 -1.93
C MET A 277 18.70 4.49 -1.45
N PRO A 278 18.81 5.82 -1.61
CA PRO A 278 17.66 6.69 -1.39
C PRO A 278 16.52 6.29 -2.33
N ALA A 279 15.28 6.49 -1.88
CA ALA A 279 14.07 6.18 -2.64
C ALA A 279 13.95 7.12 -3.86
N VAL A 280 14.71 6.80 -4.91
CA VAL A 280 14.70 7.49 -6.20
C VAL A 280 13.88 6.66 -7.17
N ALA A 281 13.00 7.31 -7.93
CA ALA A 281 12.21 6.64 -8.94
C ALA A 281 13.14 6.04 -10.02
N ALA A 282 13.03 4.72 -10.23
CA ALA A 282 13.95 3.95 -11.07
C ALA A 282 13.98 4.39 -12.54
N ASP A 283 12.94 5.09 -12.99
CA ASP A 283 12.78 5.64 -14.35
C ASP A 283 13.69 6.85 -14.65
N ARG A 284 14.37 7.41 -13.64
CA ARG A 284 15.22 8.61 -13.78
C ARG A 284 16.71 8.35 -13.59
N LEU A 285 17.11 7.09 -13.37
CA LEU A 285 18.51 6.75 -13.12
C LEU A 285 19.28 6.57 -14.43
N TYR A 286 20.45 7.21 -14.52
CA TYR A 286 21.42 7.07 -15.60
C TYR A 286 22.58 6.19 -15.16
N PHE A 287 22.93 5.17 -15.96
CA PHE A 287 23.90 4.13 -15.59
C PHE A 287 25.16 4.07 -16.45
N ASP A 288 25.25 4.79 -17.57
CA ASP A 288 26.36 4.61 -18.51
C ASP A 288 27.64 5.33 -18.06
N TYR A 289 28.36 4.70 -17.13
CA TYR A 289 29.64 5.15 -16.62
C TYR A 289 30.73 4.13 -16.96
N LYS A 290 31.87 4.64 -17.46
CA LYS A 290 33.08 3.84 -17.67
C LYS A 290 33.97 3.92 -16.44
N ILE A 291 34.43 2.77 -15.93
CA ILE A 291 35.27 2.66 -14.72
C ILE A 291 36.63 2.02 -15.07
N ASP A 292 37.67 2.85 -15.14
CA ASP A 292 39.02 2.46 -15.55
C ASP A 292 40.01 2.54 -14.36
N ALA A 293 40.79 1.48 -14.14
CA ALA A 293 41.91 1.53 -13.19
C ALA A 293 43.15 2.04 -13.91
N VAL A 294 43.47 3.32 -13.72
CA VAL A 294 44.53 4.02 -14.47
C VAL A 294 45.91 3.80 -13.85
N ARG A 295 45.98 3.58 -12.53
CA ARG A 295 47.25 3.35 -11.83
C ARG A 295 47.10 2.35 -10.69
N GLY A 296 48.02 1.38 -10.64
CA GLY A 296 48.06 0.34 -9.62
C GLY A 296 46.98 -0.74 -9.79
N LYS A 297 46.79 -1.55 -8.76
CA LYS A 297 45.73 -2.57 -8.67
C LYS A 297 44.80 -2.21 -7.51
N PRO A 298 43.94 -1.19 -7.68
CA PRO A 298 43.09 -0.69 -6.61
C PRO A 298 42.03 -1.72 -6.22
N ALA A 299 42.02 -2.10 -4.94
CA ALA A 299 40.96 -2.94 -4.38
C ALA A 299 39.63 -2.18 -4.21
N PHE A 300 39.66 -0.85 -4.23
CA PHE A 300 38.50 0.04 -4.02
C PHE A 300 37.77 0.39 -5.32
N LYS A 301 37.71 -0.52 -6.30
CA LYS A 301 36.99 -0.23 -7.55
C LYS A 301 35.47 -0.23 -7.26
N PRO A 302 34.71 0.81 -7.67
CA PRO A 302 33.26 0.78 -7.54
C PRO A 302 32.67 -0.38 -8.33
N LYS A 303 31.66 -1.04 -7.75
CA LYS A 303 30.87 -2.06 -8.43
C LYS A 303 29.88 -1.43 -9.41
N ARG A 304 29.36 -0.25 -9.08
CA ARG A 304 28.37 0.46 -9.92
C ARG A 304 28.42 1.96 -9.69
N VAL A 305 28.18 2.74 -10.75
CA VAL A 305 28.03 4.20 -10.70
C VAL A 305 26.75 4.58 -11.42
N MET A 306 25.98 5.51 -10.85
CA MET A 306 24.73 6.00 -11.43
C MET A 306 24.45 7.44 -11.01
N ASP A 307 23.61 8.16 -11.76
CA ASP A 307 23.11 9.49 -11.38
C ASP A 307 21.60 9.62 -11.54
N ASP A 308 20.97 10.51 -10.78
CA ASP A 308 19.54 10.84 -10.85
C ASP A 308 19.27 12.22 -11.46
N GLY A 309 20.29 12.83 -12.09
CA GLY A 309 20.27 14.20 -12.58
C GLY A 309 20.63 15.27 -11.55
N TYR A 310 20.67 14.93 -10.26
CA TYR A 310 20.98 15.87 -9.16
C TYR A 310 22.17 15.40 -8.32
N HIS A 311 22.31 14.09 -8.11
CA HIS A 311 23.37 13.46 -7.35
C HIS A 311 23.96 12.30 -8.15
N THR A 312 25.25 12.04 -7.91
CA THR A 312 25.96 10.88 -8.47
C THR A 312 26.28 9.91 -7.35
N TYR A 313 25.90 8.64 -7.52
CA TYR A 313 26.03 7.57 -6.55
C TYR A 313 27.09 6.57 -7.02
N LEU A 314 28.14 6.35 -6.21
CA LEU A 314 29.17 5.35 -6.46
C LEU A 314 29.04 4.26 -5.41
N VAL A 315 28.58 3.08 -5.83
CA VAL A 315 28.46 1.90 -4.97
C VAL A 315 29.77 1.13 -4.99
N MET A 316 30.41 1.04 -3.84
CA MET A 316 31.72 0.41 -3.68
C MET A 316 31.59 -1.10 -3.48
N ASN A 317 32.70 -1.82 -3.60
CA ASN A 317 32.76 -3.23 -3.20
C ASN A 317 32.71 -3.38 -1.67
N ASP A 318 32.35 -4.57 -1.21
CA ASP A 318 32.21 -4.90 0.21
C ASP A 318 33.56 -4.90 0.95
N ASP A 319 34.66 -4.98 0.21
CA ASP A 319 36.02 -4.91 0.75
C ASP A 319 36.45 -3.49 1.12
N LEU A 320 35.59 -2.48 0.90
CA LEU A 320 35.88 -1.11 1.31
C LEU A 320 35.85 -0.98 2.83
N GLN A 321 37.02 -0.99 3.45
CA GLN A 321 37.15 -0.61 4.84
C GLN A 321 37.02 0.92 4.96
N LEU A 322 36.00 1.42 5.67
CA LEU A 322 35.75 2.86 5.85
C LEU A 322 36.97 3.61 6.39
N ALA A 323 37.82 2.96 7.20
CA ALA A 323 39.05 3.53 7.74
C ALA A 323 40.14 3.80 6.68
N GLN A 324 40.00 3.26 5.46
CA GLN A 324 40.92 3.41 4.34
C GLN A 324 40.20 3.88 3.06
N ALA A 325 39.11 4.61 3.20
CA ALA A 325 38.31 5.06 2.07
C ALA A 325 39.14 5.99 1.14
N PRO A 326 39.07 5.79 -0.19
CA PRO A 326 39.74 6.64 -1.16
C PRO A 326 39.14 8.06 -1.18
N VAL A 327 39.95 9.03 -1.58
CA VAL A 327 39.51 10.42 -1.82
C VAL A 327 38.89 10.52 -3.21
N LEU A 328 37.69 11.08 -3.29
CA LEU A 328 37.01 11.36 -4.55
C LEU A 328 37.27 12.81 -5.01
N VAL A 329 37.71 12.97 -6.25
CA VAL A 329 37.95 14.27 -6.91
C VAL A 329 37.25 14.34 -8.27
N ALA A 330 36.80 15.52 -8.69
CA ALA A 330 36.41 15.77 -10.08
C ALA A 330 37.64 16.02 -10.93
N VAL A 331 37.56 15.61 -12.20
CA VAL A 331 38.60 15.86 -13.20
C VAL A 331 38.00 16.75 -14.28
N ASP A 332 38.57 17.95 -14.45
CA ASP A 332 38.13 18.87 -15.49
C ASP A 332 38.59 18.44 -16.90
N PRO A 333 38.08 19.06 -17.98
CA PRO A 333 38.52 18.74 -19.34
C PRO A 333 40.02 19.00 -19.61
N ALA A 334 40.68 19.82 -18.79
CA ALA A 334 42.12 20.08 -18.86
C ALA A 334 42.94 19.06 -18.03
N GLY A 335 42.28 18.08 -17.40
CA GLY A 335 42.90 17.05 -16.58
C GLY A 335 43.27 17.48 -15.16
N LYS A 336 42.83 18.66 -14.71
CA LYS A 336 43.07 19.12 -13.33
C LYS A 336 42.04 18.55 -12.37
N GLU A 337 42.52 18.24 -11.17
CA GLU A 337 41.72 17.70 -10.09
C GLU A 337 41.10 18.80 -9.24
N GLN A 338 39.83 18.61 -8.89
CA GLN A 338 39.06 19.54 -8.08
C GLN A 338 38.35 18.77 -6.97
N MET A 339 38.31 19.35 -5.78
CA MET A 339 37.58 18.76 -4.66
C MET A 339 36.08 18.75 -4.98
N VAL A 340 35.41 17.63 -4.71
CA VAL A 340 33.96 17.52 -4.82
C VAL A 340 33.35 17.40 -3.43
N ASN A 341 32.16 17.98 -3.27
CA ASN A 341 31.38 17.75 -2.07
C ASN A 341 30.68 16.39 -2.17
N TYR A 342 30.97 15.48 -1.25
CA TYR A 342 30.34 14.17 -1.20
C TYR A 342 30.09 13.73 0.25
N ARG A 343 29.17 12.79 0.39
CA ARG A 343 28.85 12.11 1.66
C ARG A 343 29.07 10.62 1.49
N LEU A 344 29.50 9.95 2.55
CA LEU A 344 29.62 8.49 2.58
C LEU A 344 28.46 7.90 3.41
N LYS A 345 27.69 6.99 2.81
CA LYS A 345 26.61 6.25 3.49
C LYS A 345 26.83 4.76 3.29
N GLY A 346 27.22 4.06 4.36
CA GLY A 346 27.64 2.65 4.26
C GLY A 346 28.86 2.51 3.32
N ASN A 347 28.71 1.72 2.25
CA ASN A 347 29.71 1.53 1.19
C ASN A 347 29.45 2.39 -0.06
N MET A 348 28.70 3.49 0.05
CA MET A 348 28.32 4.31 -1.10
C MET A 348 28.78 5.76 -0.93
N PHE A 349 29.44 6.30 -1.96
CA PHE A 349 29.70 7.74 -2.08
C PHE A 349 28.53 8.41 -2.78
N ILE A 350 28.04 9.51 -2.20
CA ILE A 350 26.96 10.33 -2.73
C ILE A 350 27.54 11.71 -3.03
N VAL A 351 27.69 12.04 -4.30
CA VAL A 351 28.21 13.34 -4.76
C VAL A 351 27.04 14.29 -4.97
N ASP A 352 27.15 15.50 -4.41
CA ASP A 352 26.19 16.57 -4.64
C ASP A 352 26.47 17.18 -6.04
N GLY A 353 25.68 16.78 -7.05
CA GLY A 353 25.81 17.23 -8.44
C GLY A 353 26.09 16.11 -9.45
N MET A 354 25.93 16.45 -10.73
CA MET A 354 26.35 15.61 -11.86
C MET A 354 27.81 15.91 -12.22
N VAL A 355 28.62 14.86 -12.33
CA VAL A 355 30.05 14.96 -12.63
C VAL A 355 30.35 14.23 -13.94
N GLY A 356 31.02 14.92 -14.88
CA GLY A 356 31.40 14.33 -16.16
C GLY A 356 32.54 13.32 -16.05
N LYS A 357 33.55 13.64 -15.24
CA LYS A 357 34.69 12.76 -14.95
C LYS A 357 35.11 12.94 -13.49
N VAL A 358 35.32 11.83 -12.79
CA VAL A 358 35.84 11.81 -11.41
C VAL A 358 36.93 10.76 -11.26
N ALA A 359 37.77 10.91 -10.23
CA ALA A 359 38.79 9.96 -9.87
C ALA A 359 38.74 9.62 -8.38
N LEU A 360 38.95 8.34 -8.07
CA LEU A 360 39.18 7.84 -6.71
C LEU A 360 40.67 7.62 -6.52
N LEU A 361 41.20 8.20 -5.44
CA LEU A 361 42.63 8.21 -5.11
C LEU A 361 42.86 7.55 -3.76
N SER A 362 43.84 6.65 -3.69
CA SER A 362 44.31 6.08 -2.42
C SER A 362 45.82 5.95 -2.40
N GLY A 363 46.43 6.16 -1.25
CA GLY A 363 47.89 6.21 -1.09
C GLY A 363 48.51 7.56 -1.49
N THR A 364 49.83 7.65 -1.40
CA THR A 364 50.61 8.89 -1.61
C THR A 364 51.84 8.63 -2.49
N GLY A 365 52.30 9.63 -3.23
CA GLY A 365 53.57 9.57 -3.97
C GLY A 365 53.60 8.53 -5.10
N SER A 366 54.63 7.69 -5.14
CA SER A 366 54.82 6.66 -6.16
C SER A 366 53.78 5.54 -6.09
N ASP A 367 53.21 5.30 -4.92
CA ASP A 367 52.32 4.17 -4.64
C ASP A 367 50.84 4.54 -4.73
N GLN A 368 50.54 5.77 -5.17
CA GLN A 368 49.17 6.22 -5.35
C GLN A 368 48.45 5.36 -6.39
N GLN A 369 47.31 4.82 -5.99
CA GLN A 369 46.39 4.07 -6.84
C GLN A 369 45.27 5.00 -7.33
N ARG A 370 44.86 4.83 -8.59
CA ARG A 370 43.89 5.70 -9.25
C ARG A 370 42.84 4.90 -10.03
N VAL A 371 41.58 5.17 -9.76
CA VAL A 371 40.44 4.73 -10.58
C VAL A 371 39.77 5.96 -11.16
N GLU A 372 39.60 6.00 -12.48
CA GLU A 372 38.86 7.06 -13.17
C GLU A 372 37.48 6.57 -13.58
N ILE A 373 36.49 7.44 -13.42
CA ILE A 373 35.09 7.19 -13.71
C ILE A 373 34.62 8.29 -14.66
N THR A 374 34.17 7.90 -15.85
CA THR A 374 33.75 8.85 -16.89
C THR A 374 32.30 8.60 -17.27
N ARG A 375 31.47 9.64 -17.21
CA ARG A 375 30.08 9.59 -17.68
C ARG A 375 30.06 9.55 -19.20
N THR A 376 29.46 8.52 -19.77
CA THR A 376 29.21 8.46 -21.21
C THR A 376 28.05 9.39 -21.53
N PRO A 377 28.09 10.22 -22.59
CA PRO A 377 26.93 10.97 -23.01
C PRO A 377 25.93 10.06 -23.75
N PRO A 378 24.61 10.28 -23.61
CA PRO A 378 23.63 9.56 -24.41
C PRO A 378 23.83 9.88 -25.90
N CYS A 379 23.85 8.83 -26.71
CA CYS A 379 24.12 8.86 -28.14
C CYS A 379 23.08 9.71 -28.89
N LYS A 380 23.52 10.78 -29.57
CA LYS A 380 22.62 11.75 -30.22
C LYS A 380 22.02 11.27 -31.54
N ARG A 381 22.64 10.30 -32.23
CA ARG A 381 22.13 9.70 -33.48
C ARG A 381 22.50 8.21 -33.53
N GLN A 382 21.50 7.36 -33.67
CA GLN A 382 21.65 5.91 -33.78
C GLN A 382 21.56 5.53 -35.26
N GLY A 383 22.62 4.95 -35.82
CA GLY A 383 22.59 4.41 -37.19
C GLY A 383 21.70 3.16 -37.27
N TRP A 384 21.29 2.77 -38.48
CA TRP A 384 20.42 1.61 -38.74
C TRP A 384 20.98 0.27 -38.19
N LEU A 385 22.29 0.18 -37.97
CA LEU A 385 22.97 -0.97 -37.36
C LEU A 385 23.22 -0.84 -35.85
N GLY A 386 22.65 0.16 -35.18
CA GLY A 386 22.85 0.38 -33.73
C GLY A 386 24.22 0.95 -33.35
N VAL A 387 25.05 1.34 -34.32
CA VAL A 387 26.36 1.96 -34.09
C VAL A 387 26.20 3.45 -33.81
N CYS A 388 26.82 3.92 -32.72
CA CYS A 388 26.84 5.34 -32.35
C CYS A 388 27.87 6.10 -33.18
N TRP A 389 27.38 7.04 -33.99
CA TRP A 389 28.23 7.97 -34.73
C TRP A 389 28.36 9.25 -33.90
N ASP A 390 29.54 9.51 -33.34
CA ASP A 390 29.89 10.83 -32.83
C ASP A 390 30.56 11.61 -33.97
N SER A 391 30.12 12.83 -34.24
CA SER A 391 30.54 13.64 -35.39
C SER A 391 31.92 14.29 -35.18
N LYS A 392 32.90 13.55 -34.68
CA LYS A 392 34.24 14.06 -34.35
C LYS A 392 35.40 13.39 -35.09
N ASP A 393 35.12 12.60 -36.12
CA ASP A 393 36.15 12.02 -36.99
C ASP A 393 36.40 12.82 -38.29
N GLU A 394 35.77 14.00 -38.47
CA GLU A 394 36.12 14.94 -39.54
C GLU A 394 37.29 15.85 -39.11
N ASN A 395 38.48 15.27 -38.90
CA ASN A 395 39.78 15.94 -39.07
C ASN A 395 40.94 14.98 -38.73
N ASN A 396 41.02 13.85 -39.43
CA ASN A 396 42.30 13.24 -39.79
C ASN A 396 42.07 12.13 -40.82
N GLY A 397 42.45 12.41 -42.06
CA GLY A 397 42.37 11.48 -43.19
C GLY A 397 42.45 12.22 -44.51
#